data_AF-A0A1G6KAH3-F1
#
_entry.id   AF-A0A1G6KAH3-F1
#
_cell.length_a   1.000
_cell.length_b   1.000
_cell.length_c   1.000
_cell.angle_alpha   90.00
_cell.angle_beta   90.00
_cell.angle_gamma   90.00
#
_symmetry.space_group_name_H-M   'P 1'
#
loop_
_entity.id
_entity.type
_entity.pdbx_description
1 polymer ?
#
loop_
_entity_poly.entity_id
_entity_poly.type
_entity_poly.pdbx_seq_one_letter_code
_entity_poly.pdbx_strand_id
1 'polypeptide(L)'
;MADLKNIALTIEATQAAADLIHWLGISEKTQLADRVRLGFAYAIENQVDLTRAPGTRGGSNYDTGGLDPDGLMAETVKIYYPEPEVIAEPYRVVETLMNKGLLLLSEHWSAGDIGSMGDLVDRPAG
;
A
#
# COMPACT_ATOMS: atom_id res chain seq x y z
N MET A 1 1.48 -21.87 -6.31
CA MET A 1 0.25 -22.24 -5.58
C MET A 1 -0.88 -21.41 -6.20
N ALA A 2 -2.12 -21.46 -5.70
CA ALA A 2 -3.10 -20.43 -6.11
C ALA A 2 -2.82 -19.15 -5.30
N ASP A 3 -2.81 -18.00 -5.97
CA ASP A 3 -2.58 -16.71 -5.32
C ASP A 3 -3.75 -16.31 -4.40
N LEU A 4 -3.55 -15.25 -3.62
CA LEU A 4 -4.53 -14.71 -2.69
C LEU A 4 -5.73 -14.12 -3.43
N LYS A 5 -6.93 -14.52 -3.00
CA LYS A 5 -8.20 -13.86 -3.38
C LYS A 5 -8.62 -12.78 -2.40
N ASN A 6 -8.11 -12.86 -1.17
CA ASN A 6 -8.34 -11.89 -0.12
C ASN A 6 -6.99 -11.49 0.46
N ILE A 7 -6.79 -10.19 0.63
CA ILE A 7 -5.60 -9.58 1.20
C ILE A 7 -6.00 -8.68 2.36
N ALA A 8 -5.10 -8.54 3.33
CA ALA A 8 -5.41 -7.90 4.60
C ALA A 8 -4.38 -6.85 4.99
N LEU A 9 -4.86 -5.77 5.59
CA LEU A 9 -4.02 -4.91 6.40
C LEU A 9 -3.73 -5.57 7.76
N THR A 10 -2.57 -5.23 8.30
CA THR A 10 -2.28 -5.33 9.71
C THR A 10 -3.12 -4.31 10.49
N ILE A 11 -3.25 -4.51 11.80
CA ILE A 11 -3.97 -3.55 12.67
C ILE A 11 -3.31 -2.17 12.58
N GLU A 12 -1.98 -2.14 12.57
CA GLU A 12 -1.16 -0.94 12.54
C GLU A 12 -1.29 -0.21 11.20
N ALA A 13 -1.23 -0.93 10.07
CA ALA A 13 -1.47 -0.32 8.76
C ALA A 13 -2.92 0.16 8.59
N THR A 14 -3.89 -0.52 9.22
CA THR A 14 -5.29 -0.06 9.24
C THR A 14 -5.42 1.27 9.98
N GLN A 15 -4.76 1.40 11.12
CA GLN A 15 -4.75 2.65 11.87
C GLN A 15 -4.04 3.77 11.07
N ALA A 16 -2.88 3.48 10.49
CA ALA A 16 -2.16 4.42 9.62
C ALA A 16 -3.05 4.91 8.46
N ALA A 17 -3.78 4.01 7.80
CA ALA A 17 -4.72 4.36 6.74
C ALA A 17 -5.90 5.23 7.23
N ALA A 18 -6.33 5.06 8.48
CA ALA A 18 -7.38 5.89 9.07
C ALA A 18 -6.87 7.30 9.38
N ASP A 19 -5.67 7.42 9.93
CA ASP A 19 -5.07 8.69 10.32
C ASP A 19 -4.73 9.54 9.07
N LEU A 20 -4.28 8.90 7.99
CA LEU A 20 -3.97 9.56 6.71
C LEU A 20 -5.15 10.37 6.12
N ILE A 21 -6.40 9.96 6.36
CA ILE A 21 -7.61 10.70 5.92
C ILE A 21 -7.60 12.10 6.52
N HIS A 22 -7.34 12.16 7.82
CA HIS A 22 -7.43 13.37 8.60
C HIS A 22 -6.34 14.35 8.16
N TRP A 23 -5.18 13.81 7.81
CA TRP A 23 -3.98 14.55 7.47
C TRP A 23 -3.95 15.08 6.03
N LEU A 24 -4.32 14.24 5.06
CA LEU A 24 -4.26 14.58 3.64
C LEU A 24 -5.51 15.32 3.14
N GLY A 25 -6.50 15.55 4.01
CA GLY A 25 -7.78 16.18 3.63
C GLY A 25 -8.59 15.34 2.63
N ILE A 26 -8.26 14.04 2.51
CA ILE A 26 -8.99 13.10 1.68
C ILE A 26 -10.37 12.95 2.32
N SER A 27 -11.44 13.29 1.59
CA SER A 27 -12.79 13.24 2.15
C SER A 27 -13.11 11.86 2.74
N GLU A 28 -13.91 11.80 3.80
CA GLU A 28 -14.41 10.50 4.32
C GLU A 28 -15.15 9.67 3.26
N LYS A 29 -15.63 10.32 2.19
CA LYS A 29 -16.30 9.68 1.05
C LYS A 29 -15.34 8.96 0.11
N THR A 30 -14.04 9.22 0.21
CA THR A 30 -13.01 8.51 -0.56
C THR A 30 -12.85 7.12 0.03
N GLN A 31 -13.00 6.11 -0.83
CA GLN A 31 -13.10 4.72 -0.41
C GLN A 31 -11.79 4.28 0.24
N LEU A 32 -11.88 3.44 1.28
CA LEU A 32 -10.74 2.86 1.99
C LEU A 32 -9.73 2.21 1.02
N ALA A 33 -10.21 1.70 -0.12
CA ALA A 33 -9.42 1.16 -1.22
C ALA A 33 -8.39 2.17 -1.80
N ASP A 34 -8.73 3.45 -1.92
CA ASP A 34 -7.82 4.45 -2.49
C ASP A 34 -6.63 4.73 -1.56
N ARG A 35 -6.84 4.60 -0.24
CA ARG A 35 -5.78 4.74 0.77
C ARG A 35 -4.79 3.58 0.69
N VAL A 36 -5.33 2.37 0.52
CA VAL A 36 -4.54 1.16 0.29
C VAL A 36 -3.72 1.28 -0.99
N ARG A 37 -4.33 1.77 -2.08
CA ARG A 37 -3.64 2.01 -3.36
C ARG A 37 -2.54 3.07 -3.24
N LEU A 38 -2.80 4.15 -2.48
CA LEU A 38 -1.78 5.16 -2.19
C LEU A 38 -0.59 4.55 -1.43
N GLY A 39 -0.86 3.79 -0.36
CA GLY A 39 0.20 3.09 0.37
C GLY A 39 0.99 2.15 -0.54
N PHE A 40 0.31 1.34 -1.35
CA PHE A 40 0.96 0.48 -2.34
C PHE A 40 1.88 1.26 -3.30
N ALA A 41 1.37 2.34 -3.91
CA ALA A 41 2.15 3.16 -4.83
C ALA A 41 3.37 3.79 -4.14
N TYR A 42 3.18 4.27 -2.91
CA TYR A 42 4.23 4.84 -2.09
C TYR A 42 5.34 3.81 -1.76
N ALA A 43 4.97 2.56 -1.51
CA ALA A 43 5.95 1.49 -1.30
C ALA A 43 6.77 1.18 -2.57
N ILE A 44 6.14 1.20 -3.75
CA ILE A 44 6.83 1.04 -5.04
C ILE A 44 7.82 2.18 -5.26
N GLU A 45 7.37 3.43 -5.10
CA GLU A 45 8.20 4.62 -5.30
C GLU A 45 9.43 4.63 -4.39
N ASN A 46 9.28 4.22 -3.13
CA ASN A 46 10.37 4.19 -2.15
C ASN A 46 11.14 2.85 -2.14
N GLN A 47 10.93 1.98 -3.14
CA GLN A 47 11.63 0.71 -3.32
C GLN A 47 11.66 -0.16 -2.06
N VAL A 48 10.52 -0.22 -1.38
CA VAL A 48 10.38 -0.98 -0.13
C VAL A 48 10.64 -2.47 -0.37
N ASP A 49 11.41 -3.09 0.52
CA ASP A 49 11.75 -4.50 0.41
C ASP A 49 10.53 -5.43 0.59
N LEU A 50 10.60 -6.61 -0.02
CA LEU A 50 9.49 -7.59 -0.02
C LEU A 50 9.42 -8.50 1.21
N THR A 51 10.20 -8.23 2.27
CA THR A 51 10.00 -8.96 3.52
C THR A 51 8.62 -8.66 4.10
N ARG A 52 8.06 -9.62 4.83
CA ARG A 52 6.73 -9.48 5.41
C ARG A 52 6.61 -8.19 6.24
N ALA A 53 5.54 -7.45 6.01
CA ALA A 53 5.25 -6.24 6.79
C ALA A 53 5.19 -6.54 8.31
N PRO A 54 5.74 -5.66 9.16
CA PRO A 54 5.57 -5.75 10.60
C PRO A 54 4.10 -5.52 10.98
N GLY A 55 3.72 -5.98 12.18
CA GLY A 55 2.39 -5.73 12.75
C GLY A 55 1.53 -6.99 12.92
N THR A 56 0.41 -6.78 13.60
CA THR A 56 -0.54 -7.82 13.99
C THR A 56 -1.53 -8.09 12.87
N ARG A 57 -1.72 -9.36 12.51
CA ARG A 57 -2.78 -9.76 11.57
C ARG A 57 -4.16 -9.47 12.17
N GLY A 58 -5.08 -8.93 11.37
CA GLY A 58 -6.47 -8.70 11.79
C GLY A 58 -7.01 -7.30 11.51
N GLY A 59 -6.36 -6.53 10.63
CA GLY A 59 -6.88 -5.25 10.15
C GLY A 59 -7.99 -5.41 9.10
N SER A 60 -8.19 -4.37 8.29
CA SER A 60 -9.18 -4.38 7.21
C SER A 60 -8.84 -5.42 6.13
N ASN A 61 -9.86 -6.16 5.68
CA ASN A 61 -9.74 -7.18 4.62
C ASN A 61 -10.34 -6.68 3.32
N TYR A 62 -9.76 -7.09 2.20
CA TYR A 62 -10.19 -6.73 0.85
C TYR A 62 -10.22 -7.96 -0.04
N ASP A 63 -11.28 -8.08 -0.83
CA ASP A 63 -11.28 -8.97 -1.99
C ASP A 63 -10.43 -8.33 -3.10
N THR A 64 -9.56 -9.10 -3.74
CA THR A 64 -8.65 -8.58 -4.77
C THR A 64 -9.40 -8.04 -5.98
N GLY A 65 -10.55 -8.62 -6.35
CA GLY A 65 -11.38 -8.11 -7.45
C GLY A 65 -12.09 -6.80 -7.12
N GLY A 66 -12.29 -6.50 -5.84
CA GLY A 66 -12.77 -5.19 -5.38
C GLY A 66 -11.67 -4.13 -5.30
N LEU A 67 -10.50 -4.51 -4.80
CA LEU A 67 -9.36 -3.59 -4.63
C LEU A 67 -8.63 -3.29 -5.95
N ASP A 68 -8.47 -4.30 -6.79
CA ASP A 68 -7.70 -4.27 -8.05
C ASP A 68 -8.55 -4.83 -9.21
N PRO A 69 -9.67 -4.16 -9.56
CA PRO A 69 -10.65 -4.70 -10.52
C PRO A 69 -10.09 -4.86 -11.95
N ASP A 70 -9.07 -4.08 -12.32
CA ASP A 70 -8.37 -4.14 -13.60
C ASP A 70 -7.05 -4.90 -13.55
N GLY A 71 -6.64 -5.36 -12.36
CA GLY A 71 -5.40 -6.12 -12.16
C GLY A 71 -4.12 -5.26 -12.26
N LEU A 72 -4.23 -3.94 -12.29
CA LEU A 72 -3.08 -3.06 -12.48
C LEU A 72 -2.11 -3.10 -11.31
N MET A 73 -2.56 -3.33 -10.07
CA MET A 73 -1.65 -3.50 -8.94
C MET A 73 -0.83 -4.79 -9.10
N ALA A 74 -1.49 -5.89 -9.47
CA ALA A 74 -0.81 -7.16 -9.74
C ALA A 74 0.18 -7.05 -10.91
N GLU A 75 -0.19 -6.39 -12.02
CA GLU A 75 0.72 -6.16 -13.15
C GLU A 75 1.90 -5.26 -12.77
N THR A 76 1.66 -4.20 -11.98
CA THR A 76 2.72 -3.32 -11.48
C THR A 76 3.75 -4.12 -10.68
N VAL A 77 3.30 -4.98 -9.77
CA VAL A 77 4.19 -5.85 -9.00
C VAL A 77 5.06 -6.72 -9.91
N LYS A 78 4.48 -7.35 -10.93
CA LYS A 78 5.24 -8.21 -11.87
C LYS A 78 6.30 -7.44 -12.67
N ILE A 79 6.04 -6.17 -12.97
CA ILE A 79 6.96 -5.32 -13.72
C ILE A 79 8.15 -4.91 -12.85
N TYR A 80 7.90 -4.50 -11.60
CA TYR A 80 8.94 -4.03 -10.69
C TYR A 80 9.72 -5.17 -10.02
N TYR A 81 9.08 -6.32 -9.84
CA TYR A 81 9.60 -7.50 -9.16
C TYR A 81 9.38 -8.74 -10.05
N PRO A 82 10.23 -8.94 -11.08
CA PRO A 82 10.04 -9.99 -12.07
C PRO A 82 10.51 -11.38 -11.60
N GLU A 83 10.67 -11.59 -10.29
CA GLU A 83 11.03 -12.89 -9.72
C GLU A 83 9.91 -13.93 -9.96
N PRO A 84 10.24 -15.19 -10.29
CA PRO A 84 9.24 -16.21 -10.63
C PRO A 84 8.17 -16.43 -9.55
N GLU A 85 8.54 -16.38 -8.28
CA GLU A 85 7.63 -16.49 -7.14
C GLU A 85 6.66 -15.30 -7.05
N VAL A 86 7.10 -14.11 -7.41
CA VAL A 86 6.27 -12.90 -7.44
C VAL A 86 5.32 -12.94 -8.63
N ILE A 87 5.79 -13.37 -9.79
CA ILE A 87 4.95 -13.55 -10.99
C ILE A 87 3.86 -14.59 -10.73
N ALA A 88 4.18 -15.66 -10.01
CA ALA A 88 3.23 -16.70 -9.65
C ALA A 88 2.18 -16.23 -8.64
N GLU A 89 2.56 -15.38 -7.68
CA GLU A 89 1.74 -14.98 -6.54
C GLU A 89 1.80 -13.46 -6.25
N PRO A 90 1.44 -12.60 -7.23
CA PRO A 90 1.60 -11.15 -7.12
C PRO A 90 0.80 -10.54 -5.97
N TYR A 91 -0.36 -11.07 -5.61
CA TYR A 91 -1.20 -10.49 -4.56
C TYR A 91 -0.61 -10.66 -3.16
N ARG A 92 0.31 -11.61 -2.94
CA ARG A 92 1.10 -11.66 -1.70
C ARG A 92 2.04 -10.47 -1.56
N VAL A 93 2.62 -10.04 -2.68
CA VAL A 93 3.48 -8.87 -2.74
C VAL A 93 2.65 -7.60 -2.65
N VAL A 94 1.49 -7.55 -3.30
CA VAL A 94 0.51 -6.45 -3.12
C VAL A 94 0.16 -6.30 -1.64
N GLU A 95 -0.19 -7.39 -0.94
CA GLU A 95 -0.49 -7.36 0.51
C GLU A 95 0.70 -6.81 1.33
N THR A 96 1.92 -7.19 0.97
CA THR A 96 3.11 -6.72 1.68
C THR A 96 3.34 -5.22 1.46
N LEU A 97 3.29 -4.79 0.20
CA LEU A 97 3.54 -3.40 -0.19
C LEU A 97 2.45 -2.45 0.31
N MET A 98 1.18 -2.84 0.30
CA MET A 98 0.13 -1.99 0.88
C MET A 98 0.36 -1.74 2.37
N ASN A 99 0.76 -2.77 3.12
CA ASN A 99 0.99 -2.64 4.55
C ASN A 99 2.21 -1.77 4.83
N LYS A 100 3.36 -2.11 4.23
CA LYS A 100 4.58 -1.35 4.47
C LYS A 100 4.49 0.08 3.97
N GLY A 101 3.86 0.31 2.82
CA GLY A 101 3.71 1.64 2.26
C GLY A 101 2.85 2.55 3.11
N LEU A 102 1.75 2.05 3.68
CA LEU A 102 0.95 2.81 4.64
C LEU A 102 1.73 3.17 5.91
N LEU A 103 2.51 2.22 6.44
CA LEU A 103 3.33 2.45 7.62
C LEU A 103 4.44 3.47 7.33
N LEU A 104 5.15 3.33 6.20
CA LEU A 104 6.20 4.26 5.79
C LEU A 104 5.65 5.66 5.54
N LEU A 105 4.47 5.75 4.90
CA LEU A 105 3.81 7.02 4.66
C LEU A 105 3.43 7.72 5.98
N SER A 106 2.93 6.95 6.96
CA SER A 106 2.63 7.45 8.30
C SER A 106 3.89 7.88 9.07
N GLU A 107 4.99 7.15 8.91
CA GLU A 107 6.30 7.49 9.48
C GLU A 107 6.81 8.82 8.93
N HIS A 108 6.87 8.96 7.60
CA HIS A 108 7.35 10.18 6.95
C HIS A 108 6.44 11.38 7.25
N TRP A 109 5.12 11.18 7.37
CA TRP A 109 4.23 12.23 7.85
C TRP A 109 4.56 12.66 9.29
N SER A 110 4.73 11.69 10.19
CA SER A 110 5.02 11.95 11.61
C SER A 110 6.38 12.62 11.82
N ALA A 111 7.35 12.34 10.94
CA ALA A 111 8.66 12.98 10.90
C ALA A 111 8.60 14.41 10.31
N GLY A 112 7.53 14.77 9.61
CA GLY A 112 7.39 16.04 8.91
C GLY A 112 8.05 16.08 7.52
N ASP A 113 8.45 14.93 6.99
CA ASP A 113 9.00 14.80 5.63
C ASP A 113 7.91 14.95 4.55
N ILE A 114 6.66 14.71 4.94
CA ILE A 114 5.46 14.99 4.14
C ILE A 114 4.56 15.89 4.99
N GLY A 115 4.20 17.06 4.46
CA GLY A 115 3.26 17.99 5.10
C GLY A 115 1.95 18.16 4.34
N SER A 116 1.88 17.68 3.09
CA SER A 116 0.73 17.85 2.21
C SER A 116 0.68 16.83 1.07
N MET A 117 -0.44 16.78 0.35
CA MET A 117 -0.56 16.02 -0.91
C MET A 117 0.44 16.48 -1.99
N GLY A 118 0.87 17.75 -1.97
CA GLY A 118 1.84 18.26 -2.96
C GLY A 118 3.21 17.58 -2.84
N ASP A 119 3.60 17.26 -1.61
CA ASP A 119 4.88 16.60 -1.32
C ASP A 119 4.93 15.14 -1.80
N LEU A 120 3.79 14.57 -2.22
CA LEU A 120 3.70 13.25 -2.83
C LEU A 120 3.87 13.27 -4.36
N VAL A 121 3.74 14.44 -4.99
CA VAL A 121 3.76 14.59 -6.45
C VAL A 121 5.01 15.33 -6.92
N ASP A 122 5.52 16.27 -6.11
CA ASP A 122 6.62 17.17 -6.47
C ASP A 122 7.97 16.77 -5.86
N ARG A 123 8.16 15.50 -5.46
CA ARG A 123 9.46 15.07 -4.93
C ARG A 123 10.55 15.29 -5.98
N PRO A 124 11.59 16.10 -5.68
CA PRO A 124 12.73 16.21 -6.58
C PRO A 124 13.34 14.81 -6.69
N ALA A 125 13.42 14.30 -7.91
CA ALA A 125 14.21 13.11 -8.21
C ALA A 125 15.63 13.38 -7.71
N GLY A 126 16.01 12.73 -6.60
CA GLY A 126 17.37 12.77 -6.08
C GLY A 126 18.35 12.20 -7.09
#